data_AF-A0A9D4XS75-F1
#
_entry.id   AF-A0A9D4XS75-F1
#
_cell.length_a   1.000
_cell.length_b   1.000
_cell.length_c   1.000
_cell.angle_alpha   90.00
_cell.angle_beta   90.00
_cell.angle_gamma   90.00
#
_symmetry.space_group_name_H-M   'P 1'
#
loop_
_entity.id
_entity.type
_entity.pdbx_description
1 polymer ?
#
loop_
_entity_poly.entity_id
_entity_poly.type
_entity_poly.pdbx_seq_one_letter_code
_entity_poly.pdbx_strand_id
1 'polypeptide(L)'
;MEGSLLSPALEALEHVRSEDGKILTKPFLDVCKTVLPILDKFGGAFSFVKSDIGGNIEVGLKLVPDRKSFMEAIGTGDLSSDIEKFCDSFSLVLAENHKVLASVNMDNRKI
;
A
#
# COMPACT_ATOMS: atom_id res chain seq x y z
N MET A 1 -9.39 -18.40 11.05
CA MET A 1 -8.64 -18.64 9.80
C MET A 1 -7.60 -17.56 9.75
N GLU A 2 -6.30 -17.90 9.81
CA GLU A 2 -5.24 -16.90 9.61
C GLU A 2 -5.26 -16.52 8.12
N GLY A 3 -5.55 -15.25 7.84
CA GLY A 3 -5.58 -14.69 6.49
C GLY A 3 -4.31 -13.91 6.19
N SER A 4 -4.22 -13.37 4.98
CA SER A 4 -3.12 -12.49 4.61
C SER A 4 -3.19 -11.17 5.39
N LEU A 5 -2.05 -10.51 5.57
CA LEU A 5 -1.97 -9.14 6.07
C LEU A 5 -2.64 -8.12 5.11
N LEU A 6 -3.01 -8.55 3.90
CA LEU A 6 -3.76 -7.75 2.93
C LEU A 6 -5.27 -7.76 3.20
N SER A 7 -5.79 -8.76 3.92
CA SER A 7 -7.24 -8.88 4.20
C SER A 7 -7.84 -7.58 4.79
N PRO A 8 -7.24 -6.94 5.81
CA PRO A 8 -7.77 -5.69 6.35
C PRO A 8 -7.77 -4.54 5.33
N ALA A 9 -6.80 -4.53 4.40
CA ALA A 9 -6.72 -3.51 3.36
C ALA A 9 -7.79 -3.75 2.27
N LEU A 10 -8.05 -5.00 1.92
CA LEU A 10 -9.13 -5.39 0.99
C LEU A 10 -10.49 -5.02 1.56
N GLU A 11 -10.75 -5.33 2.83
CA GLU A 11 -11.99 -4.94 3.53
C GLU A 11 -12.15 -3.42 3.60
N ALA A 12 -11.10 -2.69 3.97
CA ALA A 12 -11.16 -1.23 4.05
C ALA A 12 -11.39 -0.56 2.68
N LEU A 13 -10.93 -1.19 1.59
CA LEU A 13 -11.14 -0.71 0.22
C LEU A 13 -12.60 -0.75 -0.21
N GLU A 14 -13.41 -1.67 0.32
CA GLU A 14 -14.85 -1.75 0.04
C GLU A 14 -15.60 -0.48 0.46
N HIS A 15 -15.04 0.28 1.39
CA HIS A 15 -15.65 1.48 1.98
C HIS A 15 -14.89 2.77 1.62
N VAL A 16 -13.95 2.71 0.68
CA VAL A 16 -13.11 3.87 0.32
C VAL A 16 -13.86 4.95 -0.45
N ARG A 17 -15.02 4.61 -1.01
CA ARG A 17 -15.85 5.49 -1.85
C ARG A 17 -17.18 5.84 -1.18
N SER A 18 -17.67 7.03 -1.44
CA SER A 18 -19.06 7.42 -1.19
C SER A 18 -20.02 6.83 -2.22
N GLU A 19 -21.32 6.94 -1.96
CA GLU A 19 -22.39 6.52 -2.89
C GLU A 19 -22.29 7.21 -4.26
N ASP A 20 -21.77 8.44 -4.32
CA ASP A 20 -21.53 9.18 -5.57
C ASP A 20 -20.15 8.92 -6.21
N GLY A 21 -19.41 7.94 -5.69
CA GLY A 21 -18.15 7.45 -6.27
C GLY A 21 -16.89 8.23 -5.89
N LYS A 22 -16.99 9.27 -5.06
CA LYS A 22 -15.83 10.07 -4.62
C LYS A 22 -15.00 9.30 -3.59
N ILE A 23 -13.67 9.42 -3.68
CA ILE A 23 -12.76 8.89 -2.67
C ILE A 23 -12.92 9.70 -1.37
N LEU A 24 -13.26 9.01 -0.29
CA LEU A 24 -13.40 9.60 1.03
C LEU A 24 -12.03 9.65 1.72
N THR A 25 -11.63 10.83 2.18
CA THR A 25 -10.29 11.03 2.77
C THR A 25 -10.03 10.14 3.97
N LYS A 26 -11.00 10.03 4.90
CA LYS A 26 -10.82 9.25 6.14
C LYS A 26 -10.71 7.74 5.86
N PRO A 27 -11.65 7.11 5.13
CA PRO A 27 -11.50 5.73 4.66
C PRO A 27 -10.22 5.47 3.87
N PHE A 28 -9.83 6.36 2.95
CA PHE A 28 -8.58 6.23 2.22
C PHE A 28 -7.36 6.21 3.14
N LEU A 29 -7.30 7.12 4.13
CA LEU A 29 -6.21 7.12 5.11
C LEU A 29 -6.22 5.88 5.99
N ASP A 30 -7.37 5.27 6.23
CA ASP A 30 -7.48 4.02 6.98
C ASP A 30 -6.97 2.82 6.16
N VAL A 31 -7.25 2.76 4.85
CA VAL A 31 -6.59 1.82 3.91
C VAL A 31 -5.07 2.00 3.92
N CYS A 32 -4.58 3.25 3.87
CA CYS A 32 -3.13 3.50 3.92
C CYS A 32 -2.47 2.97 5.20
N LYS A 33 -3.17 3.02 6.34
CA LYS A 33 -2.67 2.49 7.61
C LYS A 33 -2.63 0.97 7.64
N THR A 34 -3.61 0.29 7.02
CA THR A 34 -3.63 -1.17 6.96
C THR A 34 -2.52 -1.75 6.08
N VAL A 35 -1.92 -0.94 5.21
CA VAL A 35 -0.75 -1.33 4.39
C VAL A 35 0.57 -1.25 5.17
N LEU A 36 0.64 -0.46 6.25
CA LEU A 36 1.88 -0.28 7.02
C LEU A 36 2.49 -1.59 7.55
N PRO A 37 1.73 -2.55 8.10
CA PRO A 37 2.28 -3.83 8.55
C PRO A 37 2.90 -4.67 7.43
N ILE A 38 2.44 -4.53 6.19
CA ILE A 38 3.02 -5.18 5.01
C ILE A 38 4.38 -4.55 4.71
N LEU A 39 4.49 -3.22 4.81
CA LEU A 39 5.75 -2.51 4.65
C LEU A 39 6.78 -2.93 5.71
N ASP A 40 6.33 -3.16 6.95
CA ASP A 40 7.19 -3.66 8.03
C ASP A 40 7.77 -5.05 7.72
N LYS A 41 7.13 -5.84 6.84
CA LYS A 41 7.65 -7.16 6.41
C LYS A 41 8.78 -7.08 5.38
N PHE A 42 9.01 -5.94 4.74
CA PHE A 42 10.19 -5.74 3.90
C PHE A 42 11.48 -5.52 4.71
N GLY A 43 11.42 -5.55 6.05
CA GLY A 43 12.57 -5.47 6.94
C GLY A 43 13.02 -4.04 7.26
N GLY A 44 14.04 -3.92 8.11
CA GLY A 44 14.52 -2.63 8.65
C GLY A 44 14.96 -1.62 7.57
N ALA A 45 15.28 -2.07 6.36
CA ALA A 45 15.55 -1.21 5.22
C ALA A 45 14.38 -0.34 4.77
N PHE A 46 13.15 -0.86 4.87
CA PHE A 46 11.94 -0.12 4.50
C PHE A 46 11.48 0.85 5.59
N SER A 47 12.07 0.81 6.79
CA SER A 47 11.84 1.82 7.84
C SER A 47 12.23 3.24 7.39
N PHE A 48 13.16 3.36 6.43
CA PHE A 48 13.53 4.63 5.81
C PHE A 48 12.58 5.07 4.69
N VAL A 49 11.96 4.13 3.94
CA VAL A 49 10.89 4.45 2.96
C VAL A 49 9.65 5.02 3.65
N LYS A 50 9.42 4.60 4.90
CA LYS A 50 8.42 5.21 5.80
C LYS A 50 8.80 6.66 6.20
N SER A 51 10.07 7.02 6.13
CA SER A 51 10.60 8.32 6.57
C SER A 51 10.84 9.31 5.42
N ASP A 52 11.27 8.86 4.24
CA ASP A 52 11.64 9.75 3.13
C ASP A 52 11.63 9.04 1.76
N ILE A 53 10.93 9.62 0.80
CA ILE A 53 10.97 9.29 -0.64
C ILE A 53 12.31 9.79 -1.29
N GLY A 54 13.39 9.95 -0.52
CA GLY A 54 14.66 10.53 -0.97
C GLY A 54 15.90 9.81 -0.43
N GLY A 55 16.57 9.04 -1.30
CA GLY A 55 18.05 8.96 -1.25
C GLY A 55 18.74 7.65 -0.86
N ASN A 56 18.11 6.67 -0.19
CA ASN A 56 18.83 5.49 0.35
C ASN A 56 18.38 4.11 -0.18
N ILE A 57 17.72 4.08 -1.35
CA ILE A 57 17.10 2.85 -1.89
C ILE A 57 18.13 1.71 -2.09
N GLU A 58 19.36 2.01 -2.52
CA GLU A 58 20.37 0.98 -2.87
C GLU A 58 20.87 0.17 -1.67
N VAL A 59 21.11 0.80 -0.51
CA VAL A 59 21.50 0.09 0.72
C VAL A 59 20.32 -0.70 1.28
N GLY A 60 19.10 -0.16 1.13
CA GLY A 60 17.88 -0.82 1.58
C GLY A 60 17.64 -2.17 0.90
N LEU A 61 17.86 -2.27 -0.40
CA LEU A 61 17.63 -3.49 -1.19
C LEU A 61 18.42 -4.71 -0.69
N LYS A 62 19.58 -4.53 -0.04
CA LYS A 62 20.39 -5.63 0.52
C LYS A 62 19.79 -6.29 1.77
N LEU A 63 18.90 -5.58 2.47
CA LEU A 63 18.26 -6.06 3.70
C LEU A 63 16.80 -6.48 3.49
N VAL A 64 16.31 -6.38 2.25
CA VAL A 64 14.98 -6.86 1.88
C VAL A 64 14.99 -8.39 1.88
N PRO A 65 14.00 -9.05 2.50
CA PRO A 65 13.89 -10.51 2.44
C PRO A 65 13.74 -10.99 1.00
N ASP A 66 14.19 -12.22 0.72
CA ASP A 66 13.88 -12.86 -0.55
C ASP A 66 12.36 -13.07 -0.71
N ARG A 67 11.90 -13.29 -1.94
CA ARG A 67 10.47 -13.44 -2.26
C ARG A 67 9.79 -14.51 -1.39
N LYS A 68 10.44 -15.65 -1.15
CA LYS A 68 9.83 -16.72 -0.36
C LYS A 68 9.63 -16.28 1.08
N SER A 69 10.68 -15.75 1.71
CA SER A 69 10.65 -15.24 3.07
C SER A 69 9.63 -14.11 3.25
N PHE A 70 9.50 -13.22 2.25
CA PHE A 70 8.48 -12.17 2.26
C PHE A 70 7.06 -12.75 2.20
N MET A 71 6.80 -13.68 1.29
CA MET A 71 5.47 -14.30 1.13
C MET A 71 5.04 -15.03 2.41
N GLU A 72 5.94 -15.76 3.07
CA GLU A 72 5.66 -16.39 4.36
C GLU A 72 5.40 -15.35 5.47
N ALA A 73 6.04 -14.18 5.41
CA ALA A 73 5.90 -13.13 6.41
C ALA A 73 4.59 -12.32 6.28
N ILE A 74 4.00 -12.24 5.08
CA ILE A 74 2.74 -11.50 4.84
C ILE A 74 1.48 -12.35 5.08
N GLY A 75 1.63 -13.62 5.45
CA GLY A 75 0.54 -14.44 5.97
C GLY A 75 0.47 -15.82 5.31
N THR A 76 -0.69 -16.45 5.45
CA THR A 76 -1.01 -17.76 4.89
C THR A 76 -2.27 -17.67 4.02
N GLY A 77 -2.61 -18.74 3.29
CA GLY A 77 -3.76 -18.76 2.37
C GLY A 77 -3.41 -18.40 0.93
N ASP A 78 -4.39 -17.91 0.16
CA ASP A 78 -4.23 -17.57 -1.27
C ASP A 78 -3.65 -16.16 -1.46
N LEU A 79 -2.40 -16.00 -1.05
CA LEU A 79 -1.68 -14.72 -1.12
C LEU A 79 -1.62 -14.15 -2.53
N SER A 80 -1.53 -15.00 -3.56
CA SER A 80 -1.45 -14.54 -4.94
C SER A 80 -2.73 -13.82 -5.34
N SER A 81 -3.89 -14.40 -5.03
CA SER A 81 -5.19 -13.76 -5.30
C SER A 81 -5.37 -12.48 -4.49
N ASP A 82 -4.96 -12.46 -3.22
CA ASP A 82 -5.09 -11.27 -2.37
C ASP A 82 -4.20 -10.11 -2.86
N ILE A 83 -2.97 -10.41 -3.27
CA ILE A 83 -2.06 -9.41 -3.86
C ILE A 83 -2.67 -8.85 -5.15
N GLU A 84 -3.17 -9.72 -6.03
CA GLU A 84 -3.79 -9.31 -7.29
C GLU A 84 -4.99 -8.38 -7.06
N LYS A 85 -5.94 -8.80 -6.21
CA LYS A 85 -7.11 -7.99 -5.85
C LYS A 85 -6.73 -6.64 -5.24
N PHE A 86 -5.73 -6.64 -4.36
CA PHE A 86 -5.26 -5.42 -3.74
C PHE A 86 -4.62 -4.49 -4.78
N CYS A 87 -3.74 -5.01 -5.63
CA CYS A 87 -3.11 -4.24 -6.70
C CYS A 87 -4.15 -3.65 -7.66
N ASP A 88 -5.13 -4.44 -8.10
CA ASP A 88 -6.19 -3.96 -8.99
C ASP A 88 -7.02 -2.85 -8.34
N SER A 89 -7.48 -3.08 -7.12
CA SER A 89 -8.38 -2.14 -6.42
C SER A 89 -7.66 -0.87 -6.00
N PHE A 90 -6.47 -1.00 -5.39
CA PHE A 90 -5.71 0.14 -4.89
C PHE A 90 -5.15 1.00 -6.04
N SER A 91 -4.75 0.39 -7.17
CA SER A 91 -4.25 1.14 -8.33
C SER A 91 -5.31 2.07 -8.92
N LEU A 92 -6.59 1.67 -8.93
CA LEU A 92 -7.69 2.53 -9.36
C LEU A 92 -7.84 3.76 -8.45
N VAL A 93 -7.77 3.54 -7.13
CA VAL A 93 -7.84 4.63 -6.14
C VAL A 93 -6.64 5.57 -6.28
N LEU A 94 -5.42 5.04 -6.47
CA LEU A 94 -4.22 5.85 -6.68
C LEU A 94 -4.29 6.67 -7.98
N ALA A 95 -4.79 6.08 -9.08
CA ALA A 95 -4.94 6.79 -10.35
C ALA A 95 -5.89 7.99 -10.24
N GLU A 96 -6.95 7.88 -9.45
CA GLU A 96 -7.85 9.01 -9.16
C GLU A 96 -7.21 10.05 -8.25
N ASN A 97 -6.51 9.64 -7.20
CA ASN A 97 -5.74 10.57 -6.36
C ASN A 97 -4.73 11.37 -7.19
N HIS A 98 -4.03 10.72 -8.12
CA HIS A 98 -3.12 11.37 -9.05
C HIS A 98 -3.83 12.41 -9.92
N LYS A 99 -5.02 12.10 -10.47
CA LYS A 99 -5.84 13.08 -11.21
C LYS A 99 -6.23 14.29 -10.35
N VAL A 100 -6.58 14.06 -9.08
CA VAL A 100 -6.91 15.15 -8.13
C VAL A 100 -5.68 16.02 -7.90
N LEU A 101 -4.52 15.43 -7.58
CA LEU A 101 -3.27 16.19 -7.38
C LEU A 101 -2.86 16.96 -8.64
N ALA A 102 -3.03 16.37 -9.82
CA ALA A 102 -2.74 17.04 -11.10
C ALA A 102 -3.66 18.25 -11.32
N SER A 103 -4.95 18.13 -10.98
CA SER A 103 -5.93 19.22 -11.14
C SER A 103 -5.61 20.47 -10.31
N VAL A 104 -4.86 20.32 -9.21
CA VAL A 104 -4.40 21.41 -8.34
C VAL A 104 -2.90 21.73 -8.51
N ASN A 105 -2.25 21.20 -9.56
CA ASN A 105 -0.81 21.37 -9.84
C ASN A 105 0.10 20.90 -8.68
N MET A 106 -0.31 19.89 -7.92
CA MET A 106 0.46 19.32 -6.80
C MET A 106 1.13 17.98 -7.11
N ASP A 107 0.87 17.40 -8.28
CA ASP A 107 1.32 16.06 -8.64
C ASP A 107 2.84 15.91 -8.77
N ASN A 108 3.55 17.01 -9.08
CA ASN A 108 5.01 17.03 -9.21
C ASN A 108 5.70 17.85 -8.12
N ARG A 109 5.01 18.16 -7.01
CA ARG A 109 5.66 18.89 -5.91
C ARG A 109 6.63 17.98 -5.18
N LYS A 110 7.92 18.32 -5.24
CA LYS A 110 8.90 17.84 -4.28
C LYS A 110 8.62 18.56 -2.95
N ILE A 111 8.34 17.78 -1.90
CA ILE A 111 8.28 18.27 -0.51
C ILE A 111 9.71 18.53 -0.04
#